data_AF-A0A090QZR1-F1
#
_entry.id   AF-A0A090QZR1-F1
#
_cell.length_a   1.000
_cell.length_b   1.000
_cell.length_c   1.000
_cell.angle_alpha   90.00
_cell.angle_beta   90.00
_cell.angle_gamma   90.00
#
_symmetry.space_group_name_H-M   'P 1'
#
loop_
_entity.id
_entity.type
_entity.pdbx_description
1 polymer ?
#
loop_
_entity_poly.entity_id
_entity_poly.type
_entity_poly.pdbx_seq_one_letter_code
_entity_poly.pdbx_strand_id
1 'polypeptide(L)'
;MTAQSVQVFDVLPVLLHYNHPAVPGYLDQAVSVGIASFSATEAQQQFIDDCGLAVSATLTPPTGDRLPILGLYAMGSTASLGQSLTSDLDIWVCIRTDMSADARQALDAKCALVSEWAMSQGVEANFFLIDENRFRDNFSEKMTGENCGSSQHLLLLDEFYRSAVCLGGQPLLWFMVPPEMEECYDDYVRYLVQGGFIRRDEWIDFGGLSRIPAEEYFGSSLWQLYKSIDSPYKSVLKAILLEAYSWEYPFTQLLSVDGKRRFFAIDRTEFCMDAYFLMLEKVTRYLERISDHRRLDLVRRCFYLKTHEKLTRKPGLGSVPWRRKVLEELTTSWGWPHEVLHELDNRRDWKVELVKSAHNGLLDALMLSYRNLIRFARRNNITSAISPEDISILARKLYAAFEVLPGKVTLLNPQLSPDLHEQDLTLIQVPAGHTNTAGWYLYKQPLDPIAIMGRPALEHNRYLSKLVAWAYFNGLLTESTCLHTVCVILRWISTSCISW
;
A
#
# COMPACT_ATOMS: atom_id res chain seq x y z
N MET A 1 -13.09 -0.71 9.04
CA MET A 1 -13.33 0.73 9.26
C MET A 1 -13.90 0.95 10.65
N THR A 2 -13.71 2.13 11.24
CA THR A 2 -14.45 2.53 12.44
C THR A 2 -15.87 2.95 12.06
N ALA A 3 -16.80 3.06 13.02
CA ALA A 3 -18.16 3.56 12.74
C ALA A 3 -18.14 4.97 12.12
N GLN A 4 -17.29 5.86 12.63
CA GLN A 4 -17.08 7.20 12.07
C GLN A 4 -16.57 7.13 10.62
N SER A 5 -15.61 6.23 10.34
CA SER A 5 -15.07 6.07 8.98
C SER A 5 -16.11 5.55 7.99
N VAL A 6 -17.04 4.69 8.44
CA VAL A 6 -18.16 4.21 7.62
C VAL A 6 -19.11 5.37 7.31
N GLN A 7 -19.47 6.17 8.31
CA GLN A 7 -20.34 7.34 8.08
C GLN A 7 -19.74 8.32 7.08
N VAL A 8 -18.45 8.66 7.23
CA VAL A 8 -17.73 9.52 6.28
C VAL A 8 -17.77 8.92 4.88
N PHE A 9 -17.42 7.63 4.75
CA PHE A 9 -17.41 6.91 3.48
C PHE A 9 -18.78 6.92 2.79
N ASP A 10 -19.84 6.67 3.55
CA ASP A 10 -21.22 6.58 3.03
C ASP A 10 -21.72 7.93 2.51
N VAL A 11 -21.31 9.06 3.09
CA VAL A 11 -21.79 10.39 2.66
C VAL A 11 -20.96 11.03 1.56
N LEU A 12 -19.75 10.52 1.24
CA LEU A 12 -18.90 11.12 0.18
C LEU A 12 -19.65 11.39 -1.14
N PRO A 13 -20.50 10.48 -1.65
CA PRO A 13 -21.29 10.75 -2.85
C PRO A 13 -22.19 11.96 -2.72
N VAL A 14 -22.85 12.14 -1.57
CA VAL A 14 -23.72 13.30 -1.30
C VAL A 14 -22.91 14.59 -1.33
N LEU A 15 -21.73 14.60 -0.68
CA LEU A 15 -20.88 15.80 -0.60
C LEU A 15 -20.43 16.27 -1.98
N LEU A 16 -20.18 15.35 -2.92
CA LEU A 16 -19.83 15.71 -4.29
C LEU A 16 -21.06 15.98 -5.18
N HIS A 17 -22.21 15.37 -4.86
CA HIS A 17 -23.47 15.60 -5.57
C HIS A 17 -24.03 17.01 -5.32
N TYR A 18 -23.95 17.55 -4.10
CA TYR A 18 -24.52 18.86 -3.72
C TYR A 18 -23.43 19.91 -3.48
N ASN A 19 -23.61 21.16 -3.92
CA ASN A 19 -22.82 22.31 -3.43
C ASN A 19 -23.74 23.29 -2.71
N HIS A 20 -23.84 23.17 -1.39
CA HIS A 20 -24.72 24.01 -0.58
C HIS A 20 -24.03 24.35 0.76
N PRO A 21 -24.19 25.58 1.31
CA PRO A 21 -23.53 25.98 2.57
C PRO A 21 -23.79 25.08 3.78
N ALA A 22 -24.89 24.32 3.76
CA ALA A 22 -25.24 23.34 4.80
C ALA A 22 -24.50 21.99 4.69
N VAL A 23 -23.85 21.74 3.54
CA VAL A 23 -23.18 20.48 3.23
C VAL A 23 -21.67 20.67 3.45
N PRO A 24 -21.01 19.75 4.17
CA PRO A 24 -19.57 19.79 4.31
C PRO A 24 -18.83 19.81 2.97
N GLY A 25 -17.72 20.55 2.91
CA GLY A 25 -16.98 20.74 1.67
C GLY A 25 -17.63 21.72 0.68
N TYR A 26 -18.55 22.58 1.16
CA TYR A 26 -19.12 23.68 0.37
C TYR A 26 -18.03 24.62 -0.14
N LEU A 27 -18.11 24.96 -1.43
CA LEU A 27 -17.25 25.95 -2.05
C LEU A 27 -18.09 27.16 -2.47
N ASP A 28 -17.71 28.34 -1.98
CA ASP A 28 -18.42 29.62 -2.20
C ASP A 28 -18.12 30.23 -3.58
N GLN A 29 -18.32 29.43 -4.62
CA GLN A 29 -18.24 29.81 -6.03
C GLN A 29 -19.12 28.90 -6.88
N ALA A 30 -19.31 29.24 -8.16
CA ALA A 30 -20.00 28.37 -9.08
C ALA A 30 -19.19 27.07 -9.30
N VAL A 31 -19.73 25.94 -8.86
CA VAL A 31 -19.13 24.61 -9.06
C VAL A 31 -20.08 23.75 -9.87
N SER A 32 -19.55 23.11 -10.91
CA SER A 32 -20.28 22.07 -11.61
C SER A 32 -20.38 20.84 -10.71
N VAL A 33 -21.58 20.55 -10.22
CA VAL A 33 -21.86 19.42 -9.32
C VAL A 33 -22.95 18.50 -9.84
N GLY A 34 -23.02 17.32 -9.26
CA GLY A 34 -23.95 16.27 -9.64
C GLY A 34 -23.25 15.07 -10.22
N ILE A 35 -23.71 13.90 -9.78
CA ILE A 35 -23.23 12.59 -10.20
C ILE A 35 -24.33 11.96 -11.06
N ALA A 36 -23.97 11.57 -12.29
CA ALA A 36 -24.86 10.91 -13.23
C ALA A 36 -25.51 9.68 -12.59
N SER A 37 -26.82 9.47 -12.76
CA SER A 37 -27.55 8.33 -12.19
C SER A 37 -27.45 8.19 -10.66
N PHE A 38 -27.19 9.28 -9.92
CA PHE A 38 -27.14 9.24 -8.46
C PHE A 38 -28.53 8.96 -7.85
N SER A 39 -28.56 8.05 -6.89
CA SER A 39 -29.72 7.77 -6.06
C SER A 39 -29.23 7.64 -4.62
N ALA A 40 -29.78 8.47 -3.73
CA ALA A 40 -29.42 8.44 -2.32
C ALA A 40 -29.98 7.17 -1.66
N THR A 41 -29.14 6.49 -0.90
CA THR A 41 -29.59 5.48 0.07
C THR A 41 -30.40 6.13 1.19
N GLU A 42 -31.13 5.35 1.98
CA GLU A 42 -31.90 5.86 3.11
C GLU A 42 -31.03 6.67 4.10
N ALA A 43 -29.83 6.17 4.41
CA ALA A 43 -28.89 6.87 5.28
C ALA A 43 -28.37 8.18 4.68
N GLN A 44 -28.12 8.20 3.36
CA GLN A 44 -27.72 9.41 2.64
C GLN A 44 -28.86 10.42 2.55
N GLN A 45 -30.10 9.97 2.36
CA GLN A 45 -31.27 10.83 2.35
C GLN A 45 -31.50 11.48 3.71
N GLN A 46 -31.37 10.71 4.80
CA GLN A 46 -31.44 11.26 6.15
C GLN A 46 -30.40 12.36 6.37
N PHE A 47 -29.15 12.14 5.93
CA PHE A 47 -28.10 13.16 6.00
C PHE A 47 -28.45 14.43 5.20
N ILE A 48 -29.00 14.28 3.99
CA ILE A 48 -29.47 15.41 3.17
C ILE A 48 -30.57 16.18 3.89
N ASP A 49 -31.55 15.47 4.48
CA ASP A 49 -32.66 16.09 5.19
C ASP A 49 -32.18 16.83 6.45
N ASP A 50 -31.24 16.26 7.20
CA ASP A 50 -30.62 16.89 8.37
C ASP A 50 -29.87 18.18 8.00
N CYS A 51 -29.11 18.16 6.90
CA CYS A 51 -28.49 19.35 6.33
C CYS A 51 -29.55 20.42 5.99
N GLY A 52 -30.69 20.02 5.43
CA GLY A 52 -31.77 20.93 5.06
C GLY A 52 -32.47 21.55 6.27
N LEU A 53 -32.71 20.76 7.30
CA LEU A 53 -33.27 21.23 8.56
C LEU A 53 -32.37 22.28 9.23
N ALA A 54 -31.04 22.10 9.18
CA ALA A 54 -30.07 23.03 9.76
C ALA A 54 -30.16 24.45 9.17
N VAL A 55 -30.60 24.58 7.92
CA VAL A 55 -30.78 25.85 7.22
C VAL A 55 -32.25 26.21 6.96
N SER A 56 -33.19 25.43 7.49
CA SER A 56 -34.63 25.57 7.25
C SER A 56 -34.99 25.65 5.75
N ALA A 57 -34.31 24.86 4.91
CA ALA A 57 -34.51 24.84 3.47
C ALA A 57 -34.33 23.42 2.91
N THR A 58 -35.08 23.08 1.86
CA THR A 58 -34.86 21.82 1.13
C THR A 58 -33.65 21.94 0.21
N LEU A 59 -32.71 21.00 0.32
CA LEU A 59 -31.60 20.93 -0.63
C LEU A 59 -32.13 20.43 -1.97
N THR A 60 -32.05 21.29 -2.98
CA THR A 60 -32.43 20.92 -4.34
C THR A 60 -31.28 20.15 -4.99
N PRO A 61 -31.53 18.95 -5.54
CA PRO A 61 -30.50 18.24 -6.27
C PRO A 61 -30.13 19.00 -7.55
N PRO A 62 -28.88 18.87 -8.03
CA PRO A 62 -28.52 19.36 -9.34
C PRO A 62 -29.45 18.77 -10.40
N THR A 63 -29.95 19.63 -11.29
CA THR A 63 -30.87 19.26 -12.37
C THR A 63 -30.14 19.33 -13.70
N GLY A 64 -30.39 18.36 -14.59
CA GLY A 64 -29.85 18.35 -15.95
C GLY A 64 -29.54 16.95 -16.46
N ASP A 65 -29.75 16.75 -17.77
CA ASP A 65 -29.50 15.46 -18.43
C ASP A 65 -28.01 15.11 -18.53
N ARG A 66 -27.12 16.09 -18.32
CA ARG A 66 -25.66 15.94 -18.44
C ARG A 66 -24.98 16.45 -17.18
N LEU A 67 -24.87 15.58 -16.19
CA LEU A 67 -24.14 15.87 -14.96
C LEU A 67 -22.61 15.77 -15.17
N PRO A 68 -21.80 16.57 -14.44
CA PRO A 68 -20.36 16.69 -14.64
C PRO A 68 -19.56 15.46 -14.19
N ILE A 69 -20.02 14.78 -13.14
CA ILE A 69 -19.38 13.58 -12.59
C ILE A 69 -20.14 12.36 -13.13
N LEU A 70 -19.45 11.45 -13.79
CA LEU A 70 -20.01 10.20 -14.30
C LEU A 70 -20.15 9.15 -13.21
N GLY A 71 -19.19 9.09 -12.28
CA GLY A 71 -19.23 8.14 -11.18
C GLY A 71 -18.11 8.35 -10.17
N LEU A 72 -18.32 7.79 -8.98
CA LEU A 72 -17.38 7.80 -7.87
C LEU A 72 -17.01 6.37 -7.47
N TYR A 73 -15.71 6.12 -7.38
CA TYR A 73 -15.18 4.80 -7.08
C TYR A 73 -14.10 4.87 -6.03
N ALA A 74 -14.25 4.15 -4.93
CA ALA A 74 -13.12 3.87 -4.05
C ALA A 74 -12.26 2.76 -4.66
N MET A 75 -10.95 2.82 -4.49
CA MET A 75 -10.04 1.77 -4.98
C MET A 75 -8.97 1.38 -3.95
N GLY A 76 -8.09 0.46 -4.32
CA GLY A 76 -6.95 0.05 -3.51
C GLY A 76 -7.33 -0.98 -2.46
N SER A 77 -7.17 -0.66 -1.17
CA SER A 77 -7.49 -1.59 -0.08
C SER A 77 -8.95 -1.57 0.35
N THR A 78 -9.76 -0.61 -0.09
CA THR A 78 -11.17 -0.49 0.31
C THR A 78 -11.97 -1.77 0.09
N ALA A 79 -12.81 -2.13 1.05
CA ALA A 79 -13.62 -3.36 1.07
C ALA A 79 -12.85 -4.71 1.04
N SER A 80 -11.53 -4.71 0.90
CA SER A 80 -10.71 -5.93 0.80
C SER A 80 -10.16 -6.46 2.13
N LEU A 81 -9.52 -7.63 2.13
CA LEU A 81 -8.68 -8.18 3.21
C LEU A 81 -7.55 -7.23 3.60
N GLY A 82 -7.09 -6.38 2.69
CA GLY A 82 -6.06 -5.39 2.94
C GLY A 82 -6.54 -4.15 3.69
N GLN A 83 -7.85 -3.99 3.93
CA GLN A 83 -8.42 -2.82 4.60
C GLN A 83 -8.22 -2.89 6.12
N SER A 84 -7.60 -1.86 6.69
CA SER A 84 -7.42 -1.69 8.13
C SER A 84 -8.17 -0.47 8.68
N LEU A 85 -8.11 -0.26 10.00
CA LEU A 85 -8.67 0.94 10.64
C LEU A 85 -7.93 2.23 10.29
N THR A 86 -6.70 2.14 9.82
CA THR A 86 -5.82 3.27 9.48
C THR A 86 -5.58 3.36 7.97
N SER A 87 -6.43 2.72 7.16
CA SER A 87 -6.32 2.79 5.71
C SER A 87 -6.91 4.11 5.20
N ASP A 88 -6.18 4.72 4.28
CA ASP A 88 -6.62 5.83 3.44
C ASP A 88 -7.75 5.40 2.49
N LEU A 89 -8.51 6.39 2.03
CA LEU A 89 -9.52 6.25 0.99
C LEU A 89 -9.06 6.95 -0.28
N ASP A 90 -8.68 6.19 -1.29
CA ASP A 90 -8.40 6.71 -2.62
C ASP A 90 -9.67 6.66 -3.47
N ILE A 91 -10.21 7.83 -3.82
CA ILE A 91 -11.48 7.99 -4.54
C ILE A 91 -11.22 8.55 -5.94
N TRP A 92 -11.63 7.80 -6.95
CA TRP A 92 -11.70 8.27 -8.33
C TRP A 92 -13.00 9.00 -8.57
N VAL A 93 -12.88 10.24 -9.03
CA VAL A 93 -13.99 11.07 -9.50
C VAL A 93 -13.95 11.05 -11.03
N CYS A 94 -14.76 10.18 -11.62
CA CYS A 94 -14.80 10.01 -13.07
C CYS A 94 -15.56 11.19 -13.67
N ILE A 95 -14.91 11.97 -14.53
CA ILE A 95 -15.44 13.20 -15.12
C ILE A 95 -15.52 13.09 -16.63
N ARG A 96 -16.41 13.90 -17.21
CA ARG A 96 -16.54 14.00 -18.65
C ARG A 96 -15.34 14.70 -19.29
N THR A 97 -14.98 14.28 -20.51
CA THR A 97 -13.89 14.92 -21.25
C THR A 97 -14.24 16.36 -21.64
N ASP A 98 -15.51 16.65 -21.92
CA ASP A 98 -16.00 17.99 -22.30
C ASP A 98 -16.08 19.00 -21.13
N MET A 99 -15.68 18.60 -19.91
CA MET A 99 -15.59 19.50 -18.76
C MET A 99 -14.48 20.54 -18.96
N SER A 100 -14.86 21.83 -18.87
CA SER A 100 -13.92 22.96 -19.01
C SER A 100 -12.85 22.97 -17.91
N ALA A 101 -11.70 23.62 -18.19
CA ALA A 101 -10.61 23.74 -17.22
C ALA A 101 -11.05 24.43 -15.92
N ASP A 102 -11.85 25.49 -16.02
CA ASP A 102 -12.38 26.21 -14.84
C ASP A 102 -13.30 25.32 -13.99
N ALA A 103 -14.15 24.52 -14.64
CA ALA A 103 -15.02 23.57 -13.95
C ALA A 103 -14.22 22.46 -13.27
N ARG A 104 -13.17 21.94 -13.93
CA ARG A 104 -12.23 20.97 -13.33
C ARG A 104 -11.54 21.56 -12.11
N GLN A 105 -11.02 22.79 -12.20
CA GLN A 105 -10.36 23.46 -11.08
C GLN A 105 -11.33 23.70 -9.90
N ALA A 106 -12.56 24.10 -10.18
CA ALA A 106 -13.58 24.28 -9.14
C ALA A 106 -13.96 22.96 -8.46
N LEU A 107 -14.07 21.86 -9.23
CA LEU A 107 -14.34 20.53 -8.67
C LEU A 107 -13.16 20.00 -7.86
N ASP A 108 -11.92 20.24 -8.31
CA ASP A 108 -10.70 19.87 -7.59
C ASP A 108 -10.62 20.62 -6.24
N ALA A 109 -10.86 21.94 -6.24
CA ALA A 109 -10.94 22.73 -5.02
C ALA A 109 -12.04 22.24 -4.06
N LYS A 110 -13.19 21.83 -4.60
CA LYS A 110 -14.26 21.21 -3.80
C LYS A 110 -13.81 19.88 -3.20
N CYS A 111 -13.12 19.03 -3.97
CA CYS A 111 -12.58 17.78 -3.48
C CYS A 111 -11.58 18.00 -2.33
N ALA A 112 -10.72 19.03 -2.42
CA ALA A 112 -9.80 19.39 -1.35
C ALA A 112 -10.54 19.77 -0.05
N LEU A 113 -11.63 20.55 -0.14
CA LEU A 113 -12.44 20.88 1.04
C LEU A 113 -13.14 19.66 1.65
N VAL A 114 -13.58 18.70 0.81
CA VAL A 114 -14.13 17.43 1.29
C VAL A 114 -13.05 16.59 1.97
N SER A 115 -11.82 16.56 1.44
CA SER A 115 -10.67 15.92 2.09
C SER A 115 -10.35 16.52 3.45
N GLU A 116 -10.34 17.86 3.56
CA GLU A 116 -10.13 18.56 4.84
C GLU A 116 -11.23 18.23 5.85
N TRP A 117 -12.49 18.21 5.41
CA TRP A 117 -13.60 17.80 6.26
C TRP A 117 -13.46 16.35 6.71
N ALA A 118 -13.18 15.41 5.81
CA ALA A 118 -12.99 14.00 6.15
C ALA A 118 -11.85 13.83 7.16
N MET A 119 -10.74 14.57 6.98
CA MET A 119 -9.60 14.57 7.90
C MET A 119 -10.00 15.10 9.29
N SER A 120 -10.86 16.12 9.37
CA SER A 120 -11.42 16.60 10.64
C SER A 120 -12.21 15.51 11.40
N GLN A 121 -12.72 14.51 10.68
CA GLN A 121 -13.40 13.34 11.23
C GLN A 121 -12.45 12.14 11.45
N GLY A 122 -11.14 12.31 11.27
CA GLY A 122 -10.12 11.28 11.41
C GLY A 122 -10.04 10.30 10.23
N VAL A 123 -10.51 10.70 9.05
CA VAL A 123 -10.50 9.87 7.83
C VAL A 123 -9.68 10.57 6.75
N GLU A 124 -8.58 9.94 6.34
CA GLU A 124 -7.80 10.40 5.20
C GLU A 124 -8.47 9.97 3.89
N ALA A 125 -9.09 10.92 3.19
CA ALA A 125 -9.71 10.71 1.88
C ALA A 125 -9.02 11.54 0.81
N ASN A 126 -8.49 10.88 -0.21
CA ASN A 126 -7.79 11.47 -1.33
C ASN A 126 -8.64 11.33 -2.60
N PHE A 127 -8.93 12.45 -3.27
CA PHE A 127 -9.73 12.45 -4.49
C PHE A 127 -8.84 12.68 -5.72
N PHE A 128 -9.13 11.94 -6.78
CA PHE A 128 -8.42 12.03 -8.05
C PHE A 128 -9.44 12.21 -9.17
N LEU A 129 -9.37 13.34 -9.89
CA LEU A 129 -10.20 13.54 -11.07
C LEU A 129 -9.69 12.69 -12.24
N ILE A 130 -10.56 11.86 -12.81
CA ILE A 130 -10.22 10.92 -13.88
C ILE A 130 -11.09 11.20 -15.09
N ASP A 131 -10.47 11.62 -16.19
CA ASP A 131 -11.15 11.83 -17.47
C ASP A 131 -11.66 10.51 -18.04
N GLU A 132 -12.90 10.47 -18.54
CA GLU A 132 -13.51 9.28 -19.16
C GLU A 132 -12.70 8.71 -20.33
N ASN A 133 -11.93 9.55 -21.04
CA ASN A 133 -11.07 9.13 -22.15
C ASN A 133 -9.61 8.89 -21.75
N ARG A 134 -9.26 9.03 -20.46
CA ARG A 134 -7.88 8.94 -19.96
C ARG A 134 -7.13 7.72 -20.48
N PHE A 135 -7.78 6.55 -20.52
CA PHE A 135 -7.17 5.27 -20.88
C PHE A 135 -7.49 4.79 -22.29
N ARG A 136 -8.36 5.51 -23.03
CA ARG A 136 -8.80 5.12 -24.37
C ARG A 136 -7.84 5.59 -25.45
N ASP A 137 -7.40 6.84 -25.32
CA ASP A 137 -6.34 7.39 -26.13
C ASP A 137 -5.03 7.20 -25.36
N ASN A 138 -3.89 7.03 -26.04
CA ASN A 138 -2.55 6.95 -25.39
C ASN A 138 -2.13 8.28 -24.70
N PHE A 139 -3.08 9.04 -24.14
CA PHE A 139 -2.90 10.24 -23.35
C PHE A 139 -2.39 9.86 -21.95
N SER A 140 -1.08 9.71 -21.84
CA SER A 140 -0.39 9.70 -20.56
C SER A 140 -0.28 11.14 -20.01
N GLU A 141 -1.36 11.70 -19.47
CA GLU A 141 -1.22 12.89 -18.62
C GLU A 141 -0.46 12.52 -17.33
N LYS A 142 0.55 13.34 -16.99
CA LYS A 142 1.27 13.22 -15.71
C LYS A 142 0.29 13.48 -14.57
N MET A 143 0.09 12.50 -13.69
CA MET A 143 -0.54 12.77 -12.39
C MET A 143 0.26 13.88 -11.67
N THR A 144 -0.42 14.90 -11.17
CA THR A 144 0.16 15.92 -10.30
C THR A 144 0.47 15.29 -8.95
N GLY A 145 1.72 15.44 -8.49
CA GLY A 145 2.25 14.84 -7.26
C GLY A 145 3.62 14.19 -7.50
N GLU A 146 4.37 13.90 -6.43
CA GLU A 146 5.72 13.28 -6.44
C GLU A 146 5.77 11.86 -7.04
N ASN A 147 4.73 11.44 -7.75
CA ASN A 147 4.62 10.15 -8.40
C ASN A 147 5.26 10.24 -9.79
N CYS A 148 5.96 9.18 -10.21
CA CYS A 148 6.40 8.99 -11.60
C CYS A 148 5.16 8.75 -12.51
N GLY A 149 4.27 9.74 -12.60
CA GLY A 149 2.88 9.65 -13.06
C GLY A 149 2.69 9.28 -14.52
N SER A 150 3.76 9.23 -15.32
CA SER A 150 3.72 8.75 -16.71
C SER A 150 4.08 7.27 -16.86
N SER A 151 4.39 6.55 -15.77
CA SER A 151 4.97 5.19 -15.83
C SER A 151 4.08 4.06 -15.29
N GLN A 152 2.84 4.37 -14.89
CA GLN A 152 1.89 3.40 -14.29
C GLN A 152 0.49 3.49 -14.90
N HIS A 153 0.35 3.86 -16.17
CA HIS A 153 -0.95 4.17 -16.76
C HIS A 153 -1.88 2.94 -16.77
N LEU A 154 -1.52 1.89 -17.49
CA LEU A 154 -2.32 0.68 -17.63
C LEU A 154 -2.24 -0.23 -16.40
N LEU A 155 -1.14 -0.19 -15.66
CA LEU A 155 -1.03 -0.90 -14.37
C LEU A 155 -1.94 -0.29 -13.28
N LEU A 156 -2.15 1.03 -13.32
CA LEU A 156 -3.14 1.67 -12.48
C LEU A 156 -4.55 1.25 -12.88
N LEU A 157 -4.84 1.11 -14.18
CA LEU A 157 -6.12 0.58 -14.66
C LEU A 157 -6.33 -0.89 -14.24
N ASP A 158 -5.29 -1.74 -14.27
CA ASP A 158 -5.33 -3.10 -13.72
C ASP A 158 -5.70 -3.09 -12.22
N GLU A 159 -5.07 -2.21 -11.43
CA GLU A 159 -5.41 -2.05 -10.02
C GLU A 159 -6.83 -1.54 -9.82
N PHE A 160 -7.27 -0.58 -10.62
CA PHE A 160 -8.62 -0.05 -10.56
C PHE A 160 -9.67 -1.12 -10.88
N TYR A 161 -9.58 -1.79 -12.04
CA TYR A 161 -10.56 -2.80 -12.43
C TYR A 161 -10.70 -3.97 -11.46
N ARG A 162 -9.63 -4.36 -10.75
CA ARG A 162 -9.70 -5.44 -9.75
C ARG A 162 -10.13 -4.99 -8.34
N SER A 163 -10.14 -3.69 -8.04
CA SER A 163 -10.36 -3.18 -6.67
C SER A 163 -11.42 -2.09 -6.55
N ALA A 164 -11.98 -1.61 -7.66
CA ALA A 164 -12.96 -0.54 -7.67
C ALA A 164 -14.25 -0.95 -6.93
N VAL A 165 -14.67 -0.10 -6.00
CA VAL A 165 -15.94 -0.17 -5.28
C VAL A 165 -16.75 1.05 -5.67
N CYS A 166 -17.87 0.84 -6.35
CA CYS A 166 -18.76 1.94 -6.77
C CYS A 166 -19.42 2.57 -5.54
N LEU A 167 -19.26 3.89 -5.38
CA LEU A 167 -19.92 4.68 -4.35
C LEU A 167 -21.18 5.37 -4.89
N GLY A 168 -21.22 5.59 -6.19
CA GLY A 168 -22.37 6.18 -6.86
C GLY A 168 -22.09 6.50 -8.32
N GLY A 169 -23.13 6.46 -9.12
CA GLY A 169 -23.15 6.86 -10.51
C GLY A 169 -23.10 5.73 -11.52
N GLN A 170 -22.59 6.00 -12.71
CA GLN A 170 -22.60 5.05 -13.82
C GLN A 170 -21.68 3.86 -13.58
N PRO A 171 -22.10 2.62 -13.91
CA PRO A 171 -21.25 1.42 -13.82
C PRO A 171 -20.14 1.39 -14.87
N LEU A 172 -19.14 0.54 -14.65
CA LEU A 172 -18.01 0.33 -15.58
C LEU A 172 -18.42 -0.60 -16.73
N LEU A 173 -18.26 -0.15 -17.98
CA LEU A 173 -18.60 -0.94 -19.17
C LEU A 173 -17.76 -2.21 -19.29
N TRP A 174 -16.54 -2.18 -18.77
CA TRP A 174 -15.56 -3.24 -18.93
C TRP A 174 -16.03 -4.62 -18.46
N PHE A 175 -16.93 -4.68 -17.47
CA PHE A 175 -17.52 -5.93 -16.99
C PHE A 175 -18.56 -6.55 -17.94
N MET A 176 -19.05 -5.81 -18.95
CA MET A 176 -20.02 -6.32 -19.94
C MET A 176 -19.35 -7.11 -21.06
N VAL A 177 -18.03 -6.98 -21.22
CA VAL A 177 -17.25 -7.70 -22.23
C VAL A 177 -16.71 -8.99 -21.60
N PRO A 178 -16.93 -10.19 -22.14
CA PRO A 178 -16.33 -11.42 -21.61
C PRO A 178 -14.79 -11.38 -21.65
N PRO A 179 -14.08 -12.04 -20.73
CA PRO A 179 -12.61 -12.04 -20.70
C PRO A 179 -11.98 -12.66 -21.95
N GLU A 180 -12.67 -13.55 -22.66
CA GLU A 180 -12.24 -14.11 -23.95
C GLU A 180 -12.28 -13.09 -25.09
N MET A 181 -13.05 -12.01 -24.92
CA MET A 181 -13.22 -10.94 -25.91
C MET A 181 -12.34 -9.71 -25.61
N GLU A 182 -11.41 -9.81 -24.64
CA GLU A 182 -10.57 -8.68 -24.22
C GLU A 182 -9.66 -8.15 -25.36
N GLU A 183 -9.15 -9.04 -26.23
CA GLU A 183 -8.32 -8.64 -27.38
C GLU A 183 -9.12 -7.88 -28.46
N CYS A 184 -10.44 -8.08 -28.52
CA CYS A 184 -11.34 -7.42 -29.47
C CYS A 184 -12.40 -6.59 -28.74
N TYR A 185 -12.01 -5.97 -27.62
CA TYR A 185 -12.89 -5.21 -26.72
C TYR A 185 -13.81 -4.23 -27.46
N ASP A 186 -13.25 -3.36 -28.30
CA ASP A 186 -14.02 -2.34 -29.01
C ASP A 186 -15.00 -2.95 -30.03
N ASP A 187 -14.65 -4.06 -30.67
CA ASP A 187 -15.54 -4.77 -31.59
C ASP A 187 -16.74 -5.36 -30.85
N TYR A 188 -16.50 -5.94 -29.67
CA TYR A 188 -17.55 -6.49 -28.83
C TYR A 188 -18.47 -5.39 -28.28
N VAL A 189 -17.90 -4.27 -27.81
CA VAL A 189 -18.69 -3.11 -27.38
C VAL A 189 -19.54 -2.57 -28.53
N ARG A 190 -18.99 -2.45 -29.74
CA ARG A 190 -19.75 -2.03 -30.93
C ARG A 190 -20.91 -2.98 -31.22
N TYR A 191 -20.68 -4.29 -31.13
CA TYR A 191 -21.73 -5.29 -31.26
C TYR A 191 -22.85 -5.10 -30.21
N LEU A 192 -22.49 -4.89 -28.93
CA LEU A 192 -23.47 -4.67 -27.87
C LEU A 192 -24.34 -3.42 -28.12
N VAL A 193 -23.71 -2.33 -28.53
CA VAL A 193 -24.39 -1.05 -28.81
C VAL A 193 -25.27 -1.15 -30.05
N GLN A 194 -24.75 -1.68 -31.17
CA GLN A 194 -25.51 -1.81 -32.41
C GLN A 194 -26.69 -2.78 -32.28
N GLY A 195 -26.54 -3.82 -31.47
CA GLY A 195 -27.62 -4.75 -31.12
C GLY A 195 -28.66 -4.16 -30.17
N GLY A 196 -28.44 -2.97 -29.60
CA GLY A 196 -29.33 -2.35 -28.63
C GLY A 196 -29.34 -3.04 -27.26
N PHE A 197 -28.33 -3.88 -26.96
CA PHE A 197 -28.23 -4.57 -25.68
C PHE A 197 -27.82 -3.63 -24.54
N ILE A 198 -27.08 -2.56 -24.86
CA ILE A 198 -26.66 -1.52 -23.93
C ILE A 198 -26.79 -0.14 -24.60
N ARG A 199 -26.94 0.91 -23.79
CA ARG A 199 -26.76 2.30 -24.23
C ARG A 199 -25.43 2.81 -23.68
N ARG A 200 -24.50 3.18 -24.56
CA ARG A 200 -23.11 3.49 -24.19
C ARG A 200 -22.98 4.65 -23.20
N ASP A 201 -23.87 5.62 -23.29
CA ASP A 201 -23.92 6.82 -22.44
C ASP A 201 -24.33 6.54 -20.99
N GLU A 202 -24.75 5.32 -20.66
CA GLU A 202 -25.05 4.87 -19.29
C GLU A 202 -23.83 4.28 -18.57
N TRP A 203 -22.67 4.19 -19.22
CA TRP A 203 -21.50 3.48 -18.71
C TRP A 203 -20.24 4.34 -18.79
N ILE A 204 -19.34 4.14 -17.82
CA ILE A 204 -17.97 4.63 -17.89
C ILE A 204 -17.13 3.59 -18.63
N ASP A 205 -16.46 4.00 -19.69
CA ASP A 205 -15.75 3.10 -20.61
C ASP A 205 -14.27 3.47 -20.75
N PHE A 206 -13.46 3.05 -19.78
CA PHE A 206 -12.00 3.21 -19.81
C PHE A 206 -11.29 2.27 -20.80
N GLY A 207 -12.01 1.45 -21.56
CA GLY A 207 -11.43 0.57 -22.57
C GLY A 207 -10.97 -0.80 -22.04
N GLY A 208 -10.56 -1.66 -22.97
CA GLY A 208 -10.00 -2.98 -22.67
C GLY A 208 -8.56 -2.92 -22.17
N LEU A 209 -8.13 -3.98 -21.49
CA LEU A 209 -6.80 -4.11 -20.90
C LEU A 209 -6.17 -5.45 -21.31
N SER A 210 -5.69 -5.52 -22.56
CA SER A 210 -5.11 -6.73 -23.13
C SER A 210 -3.58 -6.81 -22.99
N ARG A 211 -2.88 -5.68 -23.12
CA ARG A 211 -1.41 -5.66 -23.10
C ARG A 211 -0.86 -4.39 -22.46
N ILE A 212 0.11 -4.58 -21.58
CA ILE A 212 0.86 -3.49 -20.94
C ILE A 212 2.28 -3.45 -21.52
N PRO A 213 2.81 -2.26 -21.89
CA PRO A 213 4.18 -2.08 -22.35
C PRO A 213 5.22 -2.53 -21.31
N ALA A 214 6.38 -2.98 -21.77
CA ALA A 214 7.46 -3.43 -20.87
C ALA A 214 7.95 -2.27 -19.98
N GLU A 215 7.94 -1.05 -20.52
CA GLU A 215 8.32 0.21 -19.91
C GLU A 215 7.50 0.50 -18.65
N GLU A 216 6.19 0.22 -18.68
CA GLU A 216 5.30 0.45 -17.54
C GLU A 216 5.56 -0.54 -16.40
N TYR A 217 5.80 -1.82 -16.72
CA TYR A 217 6.24 -2.79 -15.71
C TYR A 217 7.55 -2.34 -15.06
N PHE A 218 8.48 -1.83 -15.87
CA PHE A 218 9.74 -1.35 -15.36
C PHE A 218 9.57 -0.17 -14.40
N GLY A 219 8.90 0.90 -14.85
CA GLY A 219 8.70 2.12 -14.07
C GLY A 219 7.86 1.89 -12.80
N SER A 220 6.81 1.06 -12.90
CA SER A 220 6.00 0.68 -11.75
C SER A 220 6.78 -0.13 -10.72
N SER A 221 7.60 -1.08 -11.18
CA SER A 221 8.43 -1.90 -10.28
C SER A 221 9.46 -1.03 -9.55
N LEU A 222 10.06 -0.09 -10.27
CA LEU A 222 11.01 0.89 -9.74
C LEU A 222 10.36 1.70 -8.61
N TRP A 223 9.15 2.19 -8.83
CA TRP A 223 8.40 2.95 -7.83
C TRP A 223 7.98 2.12 -6.60
N GLN A 224 7.51 0.88 -6.79
CA GLN A 224 7.14 0.03 -5.65
C GLN A 224 8.35 -0.34 -4.80
N LEU A 225 9.51 -0.58 -5.43
CA LEU A 225 10.78 -0.76 -4.72
C LEU A 225 11.15 0.50 -3.93
N TYR A 226 10.96 1.70 -4.49
CA TYR A 226 11.17 2.95 -3.76
C TYR A 226 10.29 3.07 -2.52
N LYS A 227 8.97 2.88 -2.67
CA LYS A 227 7.99 2.99 -1.57
C LYS A 227 8.18 1.92 -0.49
N SER A 228 8.77 0.77 -0.85
CA SER A 228 9.07 -0.30 0.09
C SER A 228 10.16 0.03 1.11
N ILE A 229 10.99 1.04 0.84
CA ILE A 229 12.00 1.53 1.79
C ILE A 229 11.31 2.04 3.06
N ASP A 230 10.29 2.86 2.89
CA ASP A 230 9.56 3.48 4.00
C ASP A 230 8.46 2.55 4.52
N SER A 231 7.68 1.94 3.63
CA SER A 231 6.46 1.17 3.97
C SER A 231 6.51 -0.28 3.48
N PRO A 232 7.26 -1.18 4.16
CA PRO A 232 7.63 -2.48 3.62
C PRO A 232 6.46 -3.45 3.45
N TYR A 233 5.52 -3.52 4.40
CA TYR A 233 4.48 -4.57 4.37
C TYR A 233 3.46 -4.41 3.24
N LYS A 234 3.02 -3.18 2.94
CA LYS A 234 2.15 -2.87 1.78
C LYS A 234 2.93 -3.05 0.47
N SER A 235 4.18 -2.61 0.44
CA SER A 235 4.94 -2.46 -0.80
C SER A 235 5.65 -3.74 -1.25
N VAL A 236 6.06 -4.65 -0.35
CA VAL A 236 6.72 -5.91 -0.73
C VAL A 236 5.78 -6.82 -1.52
N LEU A 237 4.52 -6.94 -1.11
CA LEU A 237 3.53 -7.70 -1.86
C LEU A 237 3.35 -7.13 -3.29
N LYS A 238 3.23 -5.80 -3.41
CA LYS A 238 3.12 -5.12 -4.71
C LYS A 238 4.40 -5.24 -5.56
N ALA A 239 5.58 -5.14 -4.94
CA ALA A 239 6.86 -5.27 -5.63
C ALA A 239 7.05 -6.68 -6.21
N ILE A 240 6.72 -7.72 -5.44
CA ILE A 240 6.81 -9.11 -5.91
C ILE A 240 5.68 -9.43 -6.90
N LEU A 241 4.50 -8.81 -6.78
CA LEU A 241 3.47 -8.89 -7.81
C LEU A 241 3.98 -8.38 -9.17
N LEU A 242 4.63 -7.21 -9.19
CA LEU A 242 5.19 -6.66 -10.42
C LEU A 242 6.37 -7.49 -10.97
N GLU A 243 7.14 -8.12 -10.08
CA GLU A 243 8.12 -9.12 -10.47
C GLU A 243 7.47 -10.34 -11.13
N ALA A 244 6.38 -10.86 -10.58
CA ALA A 244 5.61 -11.96 -11.16
C ALA A 244 5.05 -11.57 -12.54
N TYR A 245 4.52 -10.35 -12.68
CA TYR A 245 4.07 -9.83 -13.98
C TYR A 245 5.20 -9.73 -15.01
N SER A 246 6.37 -9.25 -14.58
CA SER A 246 7.57 -9.13 -15.40
C SER A 246 8.14 -10.50 -15.81
N TRP A 247 7.94 -11.52 -14.98
CA TRP A 247 8.32 -12.91 -15.28
C TRP A 247 7.43 -13.55 -16.36
N GLU A 248 6.13 -13.21 -16.38
CA GLU A 248 5.16 -13.71 -17.37
C GLU A 248 5.20 -12.95 -18.72
N TYR A 249 5.84 -11.78 -18.76
CA TYR A 249 5.92 -10.96 -19.95
C TYR A 249 6.54 -11.72 -21.16
N PRO A 250 5.99 -11.59 -22.39
CA PRO A 250 4.95 -10.63 -22.82
C PRO A 250 3.50 -11.10 -22.64
N PHE A 251 3.27 -12.31 -22.13
CA PHE A 251 1.95 -12.91 -21.98
C PHE A 251 1.48 -12.86 -20.54
N THR A 252 1.61 -11.68 -19.93
CA THR A 252 1.27 -11.46 -18.52
C THR A 252 -0.21 -11.68 -18.29
N GLN A 253 -0.56 -12.51 -17.31
CA GLN A 253 -1.94 -12.68 -16.88
C GLN A 253 -2.26 -11.60 -15.84
N LEU A 254 -3.01 -10.57 -16.23
CA LEU A 254 -3.38 -9.47 -15.36
C LEU A 254 -4.41 -9.91 -14.32
N LEU A 255 -4.28 -9.38 -13.09
CA LEU A 255 -5.18 -9.73 -11.98
C LEU A 255 -6.61 -9.24 -12.21
N SER A 256 -6.80 -8.10 -12.87
CA SER A 256 -8.13 -7.64 -13.29
C SER A 256 -8.80 -8.69 -14.17
N VAL A 257 -8.12 -9.16 -15.22
CA VAL A 257 -8.64 -10.18 -16.15
C VAL A 257 -8.87 -11.52 -15.43
N ASP A 258 -7.97 -11.94 -14.53
CA ASP A 258 -8.17 -13.14 -13.71
C ASP A 258 -9.40 -13.02 -12.79
N GLY A 259 -9.59 -11.86 -12.16
CA GLY A 259 -10.81 -11.55 -11.38
C GLY A 259 -12.06 -11.59 -12.27
N LYS A 260 -12.01 -10.95 -13.43
CA LYS A 260 -13.10 -10.97 -14.41
C LYS A 260 -13.46 -12.39 -14.85
N ARG A 261 -12.49 -13.26 -15.09
CA ARG A 261 -12.75 -14.70 -15.36
C ARG A 261 -13.52 -15.37 -14.23
N ARG A 262 -13.16 -15.12 -12.96
CA ARG A 262 -13.87 -15.66 -11.79
C ARG A 262 -15.30 -15.14 -11.70
N PHE A 263 -15.50 -13.85 -11.98
CA PHE A 263 -16.82 -13.24 -12.06
C PHE A 263 -17.71 -13.94 -13.11
N PHE A 264 -17.20 -14.15 -14.33
CA PHE A 264 -17.94 -14.83 -15.40
C PHE A 264 -18.13 -16.34 -15.15
N ALA A 265 -17.17 -17.00 -14.49
CA ALA A 265 -17.27 -18.42 -14.13
C ALA A 265 -18.22 -18.70 -12.95
N ILE A 266 -18.76 -17.65 -12.31
CA ILE A 266 -19.61 -17.76 -11.11
C ILE A 266 -18.87 -18.52 -10.00
N ASP A 267 -17.59 -18.20 -9.76
CA ASP A 267 -16.90 -18.70 -8.57
C ASP A 267 -17.60 -18.14 -7.33
N ARG A 268 -18.09 -19.04 -6.47
CA ARG A 268 -18.90 -18.69 -5.30
C ARG A 268 -18.09 -18.61 -4.01
N THR A 269 -16.77 -18.71 -4.08
CA THR A 269 -15.94 -18.55 -2.89
C THR A 269 -16.00 -17.09 -2.44
N GLU A 270 -16.34 -16.85 -1.18
CA GLU A 270 -16.67 -15.51 -0.63
C GLU A 270 -15.60 -14.43 -0.89
N PHE A 271 -14.35 -14.85 -1.04
CA PHE A 271 -13.18 -13.98 -1.21
C PHE A 271 -12.46 -14.18 -2.56
N CYS A 272 -13.02 -14.94 -3.51
CA CYS A 272 -12.34 -15.23 -4.78
C CYS A 272 -12.04 -13.95 -5.60
N MET A 273 -12.83 -12.90 -5.39
CA MET A 273 -12.71 -11.59 -6.03
C MET A 273 -11.96 -10.56 -5.16
N ASP A 274 -11.52 -10.94 -3.95
CA ASP A 274 -10.81 -10.00 -3.08
C ASP A 274 -9.48 -9.58 -3.71
N ALA A 275 -9.32 -8.26 -3.88
CA ALA A 275 -8.17 -7.68 -4.55
C ALA A 275 -6.83 -8.09 -3.92
N TYR A 276 -6.76 -8.22 -2.58
CA TYR A 276 -5.54 -8.60 -1.87
C TYR A 276 -5.30 -10.11 -1.92
N PHE A 277 -6.36 -10.91 -1.85
CA PHE A 277 -6.27 -12.35 -2.05
C PHE A 277 -5.74 -12.70 -3.44
N LEU A 278 -6.25 -12.06 -4.49
CA LEU A 278 -5.79 -12.24 -5.87
C LEU A 278 -4.28 -11.94 -6.00
N MET A 279 -3.80 -10.86 -5.37
CA MET A 279 -2.36 -10.54 -5.33
C MET A 279 -1.55 -11.64 -4.62
N LEU A 280 -1.99 -12.06 -3.44
CA LEU A 280 -1.32 -13.10 -2.66
C LEU A 280 -1.23 -14.41 -3.43
N GLU A 281 -2.32 -14.83 -4.08
CA GLU A 281 -2.37 -16.06 -4.86
C GLU A 281 -1.44 -16.01 -6.08
N LYS A 282 -1.45 -14.90 -6.82
CA LYS A 282 -0.54 -14.67 -7.96
C LYS A 282 0.93 -14.76 -7.53
N VAL A 283 1.28 -14.06 -6.46
CA VAL A 283 2.64 -14.07 -5.91
C VAL A 283 3.02 -15.45 -5.38
N THR A 284 2.10 -16.15 -4.73
CA THR A 284 2.31 -17.53 -4.25
C THR A 284 2.64 -18.46 -5.42
N ARG A 285 1.82 -18.47 -6.47
CA ARG A 285 2.05 -19.28 -7.68
C ARG A 285 3.40 -18.96 -8.33
N TYR A 286 3.77 -17.69 -8.40
CA TYR A 286 5.07 -17.27 -8.94
C TYR A 286 6.23 -17.81 -8.12
N LEU A 287 6.24 -17.56 -6.80
CA LEU A 287 7.34 -17.94 -5.91
C LEU A 287 7.49 -19.46 -5.79
N GLU A 288 6.39 -20.22 -5.81
CA GLU A 288 6.42 -21.68 -5.85
C GLU A 288 7.05 -22.21 -7.16
N ARG A 289 6.68 -21.63 -8.31
CA ARG A 289 7.26 -22.01 -9.62
C ARG A 289 8.76 -21.81 -9.70
N ILE A 290 9.29 -20.75 -9.06
CA ILE A 290 10.73 -20.50 -8.99
C ILE A 290 11.40 -21.11 -7.76
N SER A 291 10.65 -21.89 -6.95
CA SER A 291 11.13 -22.55 -5.73
C SER A 291 11.73 -21.60 -4.68
N ASP A 292 11.18 -20.39 -4.57
CA ASP A 292 11.65 -19.36 -3.63
C ASP A 292 10.79 -19.34 -2.36
N HIS A 293 10.95 -20.39 -1.55
CA HIS A 293 10.19 -20.57 -0.30
C HIS A 293 10.49 -19.50 0.76
N ARG A 294 11.70 -18.90 0.73
CA ARG A 294 12.10 -17.86 1.68
C ARG A 294 11.31 -16.58 1.44
N ARG A 295 11.22 -16.11 0.19
CA ARG A 295 10.37 -14.95 -0.13
C ARG A 295 8.89 -15.27 0.00
N LEU A 296 8.49 -16.52 -0.21
CA LEU A 296 7.09 -16.92 -0.03
C LEU A 296 6.63 -16.76 1.42
N ASP A 297 7.41 -17.24 2.39
CA ASP A 297 7.10 -17.04 3.81
C ASP A 297 7.09 -15.56 4.18
N LEU A 298 8.06 -14.78 3.68
CA LEU A 298 8.10 -13.32 3.89
C LEU A 298 6.84 -12.62 3.37
N VAL A 299 6.39 -12.95 2.16
CA VAL A 299 5.17 -12.37 1.58
C VAL A 299 3.94 -12.71 2.41
N ARG A 300 3.82 -13.97 2.85
CA ARG A 300 2.71 -14.41 3.73
C ARG A 300 2.72 -13.65 5.05
N ARG A 301 3.89 -13.45 5.68
CA ARG A 301 4.04 -12.60 6.88
C ARG A 301 3.66 -11.15 6.63
N CYS A 302 4.09 -10.56 5.50
CA CYS A 302 3.74 -9.20 5.13
C CYS A 302 2.23 -9.05 4.89
N PHE A 303 1.62 -10.01 4.19
CA PHE A 303 0.18 -10.05 3.97
C PHE A 303 -0.59 -10.12 5.29
N TYR A 304 -0.22 -11.05 6.17
CA TYR A 304 -0.82 -11.21 7.49
C TYR A 304 -0.75 -9.88 8.29
N LEU A 305 0.44 -9.30 8.40
CA LEU A 305 0.64 -8.03 9.11
C LEU A 305 -0.14 -6.86 8.46
N LYS A 306 -0.30 -6.85 7.13
CA LYS A 306 -1.06 -5.81 6.41
C LYS A 306 -2.56 -5.86 6.70
N THR A 307 -3.11 -7.00 7.09
CA THR A 307 -4.54 -7.13 7.44
C THR A 307 -4.87 -6.50 8.79
N HIS A 308 -3.88 -6.33 9.67
CA HIS A 308 -4.04 -5.92 11.08
C HIS A 308 -4.93 -6.82 11.95
N GLU A 309 -5.39 -7.96 11.43
CA GLU A 309 -6.19 -8.95 12.16
C GLU A 309 -5.26 -9.83 13.02
N LYS A 310 -5.65 -10.07 14.27
CA LYS A 310 -4.83 -10.82 15.24
C LYS A 310 -5.49 -12.14 15.61
N LEU A 311 -5.03 -13.23 15.02
CA LEU A 311 -5.66 -14.55 15.19
C LEU A 311 -5.46 -15.16 16.58
N THR A 312 -4.37 -14.84 17.28
CA THR A 312 -4.12 -15.33 18.66
C THR A 312 -4.96 -14.62 19.72
N ARG A 313 -5.64 -13.53 19.34
CA ARG A 313 -6.47 -12.71 20.24
C ARG A 313 -7.94 -12.87 19.87
N LYS A 314 -8.82 -12.56 20.82
CA LYS A 314 -10.25 -12.43 20.53
C LYS A 314 -10.49 -11.33 19.49
N PRO A 315 -11.51 -11.46 18.61
CA PRO A 315 -11.87 -10.43 17.66
C PRO A 315 -11.98 -9.05 18.31
N GLY A 316 -11.21 -8.10 17.80
CA GLY A 316 -11.16 -6.72 18.31
C GLY A 316 -12.05 -5.76 17.53
N LEU A 317 -11.95 -4.47 17.87
CA LEU A 317 -12.59 -3.41 17.09
C LEU A 317 -12.08 -3.46 15.63
N GLY A 318 -13.01 -3.52 14.67
CA GLY A 318 -12.68 -3.57 13.24
C GLY A 318 -12.46 -4.97 12.66
N SER A 319 -12.49 -6.03 13.48
CA SER A 319 -12.48 -7.41 12.99
C SER A 319 -13.75 -7.70 12.22
N VAL A 320 -13.62 -8.27 11.01
CA VAL A 320 -14.74 -8.67 10.17
C VAL A 320 -14.78 -10.20 10.11
N PRO A 321 -15.92 -10.86 10.46
CA PRO A 321 -15.97 -12.32 10.61
C PRO A 321 -15.45 -13.11 9.41
N TRP A 322 -15.88 -12.75 8.19
CA TRP A 322 -15.44 -13.45 6.98
C TRP A 322 -13.93 -13.25 6.72
N ARG A 323 -13.40 -12.04 6.90
CA ARG A 323 -11.96 -11.76 6.70
C ARG A 323 -11.10 -12.57 7.65
N ARG A 324 -11.52 -12.64 8.90
CA ARG A 324 -10.83 -13.43 9.93
C ARG A 324 -10.86 -14.92 9.58
N LYS A 325 -12.01 -15.46 9.18
CA LYS A 325 -12.14 -16.86 8.75
C LYS A 325 -11.19 -17.20 7.60
N VAL A 326 -11.10 -16.33 6.59
CA VAL A 326 -10.17 -16.52 5.46
C VAL A 326 -8.72 -16.52 5.92
N LEU A 327 -8.34 -15.64 6.87
CA LEU A 327 -7.00 -15.65 7.44
C LEU A 327 -6.69 -16.92 8.25
N GLU A 328 -7.66 -17.45 8.99
CA GLU A 328 -7.52 -18.73 9.71
C GLU A 328 -7.31 -19.89 8.72
N GLU A 329 -8.07 -19.94 7.63
CA GLU A 329 -7.90 -20.94 6.55
C GLU A 329 -6.53 -20.81 5.87
N LEU A 330 -6.12 -19.59 5.52
CA LEU A 330 -4.84 -19.30 4.89
C LEU A 330 -3.66 -19.71 5.78
N THR A 331 -3.63 -19.26 7.03
CA THR A 331 -2.52 -19.54 7.97
C THR A 331 -2.42 -21.03 8.29
N THR A 332 -3.55 -21.73 8.36
CA THR A 332 -3.60 -23.20 8.47
C THR A 332 -3.00 -23.86 7.23
N SER A 333 -3.39 -23.42 6.02
CA SER A 333 -2.87 -23.97 4.76
C SER A 333 -1.36 -23.76 4.57
N TRP A 334 -0.80 -22.70 5.16
CA TRP A 334 0.63 -22.43 5.13
C TRP A 334 1.44 -23.31 6.09
N GLY A 335 0.77 -24.05 6.97
CA GLY A 335 1.40 -24.86 8.02
C GLY A 335 2.09 -24.02 9.08
N TRP A 336 1.62 -22.79 9.31
CA TRP A 336 2.20 -21.93 10.34
C TRP A 336 1.88 -22.49 11.74
N PRO A 337 2.89 -22.69 12.58
CA PRO A 337 2.66 -23.10 13.95
C PRO A 337 2.21 -21.89 14.78
N HIS A 338 1.58 -22.15 15.94
CA HIS A 338 0.97 -21.11 16.76
C HIS A 338 1.98 -20.05 17.25
N GLU A 339 3.26 -20.43 17.39
CA GLU A 339 4.36 -19.53 17.77
C GLU A 339 4.58 -18.41 16.75
N VAL A 340 4.43 -18.71 15.44
CA VAL A 340 4.57 -17.69 14.38
C VAL A 340 3.44 -16.67 14.47
N LEU A 341 2.20 -17.12 14.70
CA LEU A 341 1.06 -16.21 14.88
C LEU A 341 1.23 -15.35 16.12
N HIS A 342 1.69 -15.94 17.23
CA HIS A 342 1.93 -15.20 18.48
C HIS A 342 3.03 -14.14 18.30
N GLU A 343 4.12 -14.47 17.62
CA GLU A 343 5.18 -13.51 17.27
C GLU A 343 4.61 -12.35 16.44
N LEU A 344 3.89 -12.63 15.36
CA LEU A 344 3.34 -11.60 14.47
C LEU A 344 2.27 -10.73 15.16
N ASP A 345 1.41 -11.31 15.99
CA ASP A 345 0.38 -10.57 16.73
C ASP A 345 0.96 -9.69 17.84
N ASN A 346 2.15 -10.04 18.33
CA ASN A 346 2.93 -9.31 19.31
C ASN A 346 3.88 -8.27 18.70
N ARG A 347 3.69 -7.92 17.42
CA ARG A 347 4.50 -6.94 16.69
C ARG A 347 4.69 -5.59 17.39
N ARG A 348 3.70 -5.12 18.16
CA ARG A 348 3.85 -3.85 18.92
C ARG A 348 4.98 -3.90 19.94
N ASP A 349 5.32 -5.11 20.40
CA ASP A 349 6.33 -5.37 21.41
C ASP A 349 7.59 -6.03 20.81
N TRP A 350 7.74 -5.98 19.48
CA TRP A 350 8.95 -6.46 18.81
C TRP A 350 10.15 -5.62 19.22
N LYS A 351 11.14 -6.29 19.81
CA LYS A 351 12.43 -5.70 20.17
C LYS A 351 13.48 -5.89 19.08
N VAL A 352 14.64 -5.27 19.27
CA VAL A 352 15.66 -5.07 18.22
C VAL A 352 16.05 -6.34 17.46
N GLU A 353 16.13 -7.51 18.11
CA GLU A 353 16.53 -8.76 17.45
C GLU A 353 15.52 -9.19 16.38
N LEU A 354 14.22 -9.17 16.73
CA LEU A 354 13.14 -9.50 15.81
C LEU A 354 13.05 -8.46 14.68
N VAL A 355 13.16 -7.18 15.02
CA VAL A 355 13.12 -6.10 14.04
C VAL A 355 14.29 -6.18 13.06
N LYS A 356 15.50 -6.48 13.55
CA LYS A 356 16.68 -6.67 12.71
C LYS A 356 16.53 -7.89 11.79
N SER A 357 16.00 -9.00 12.30
CA SER A 357 15.68 -10.18 11.48
C SER A 357 14.69 -9.85 10.37
N ALA A 358 13.56 -9.22 10.71
CA ALA A 358 12.53 -8.81 9.75
C ALA A 358 13.06 -7.81 8.72
N HIS A 359 13.82 -6.79 9.18
CA HIS A 359 14.46 -5.80 8.31
C HIS A 359 15.38 -6.44 7.28
N ASN A 360 16.25 -7.36 7.71
CA ASN A 360 17.16 -8.07 6.80
C ASN A 360 16.41 -8.95 5.81
N GLY A 361 15.35 -9.64 6.25
CA GLY A 361 14.51 -10.44 5.36
C GLY A 361 13.83 -9.61 4.27
N LEU A 362 13.28 -8.45 4.64
CA LEU A 362 12.70 -7.49 3.70
C LEU A 362 13.74 -6.97 2.71
N LEU A 363 14.92 -6.58 3.22
CA LEU A 363 16.02 -6.09 2.39
C LEU A 363 16.46 -7.12 1.36
N ASP A 364 16.73 -8.35 1.79
CA ASP A 364 17.16 -9.43 0.90
C ASP A 364 16.15 -9.65 -0.24
N ALA A 365 14.85 -9.62 0.08
CA ALA A 365 13.79 -9.78 -0.90
C ALA A 365 13.75 -8.62 -1.91
N LEU A 366 13.83 -7.37 -1.42
CA LEU A 366 13.81 -6.18 -2.26
C LEU A 366 15.03 -6.10 -3.19
N MET A 367 16.22 -6.44 -2.69
CA MET A 367 17.44 -6.48 -3.50
C MET A 367 17.37 -7.56 -4.58
N LEU A 368 16.76 -8.71 -4.29
CA LEU A 368 16.53 -9.75 -5.28
C LEU A 368 15.52 -9.30 -6.35
N SER A 369 14.42 -8.66 -5.93
CA SER A 369 13.44 -8.08 -6.85
C SER A 369 14.04 -6.99 -7.74
N TYR A 370 14.89 -6.12 -7.19
CA TYR A 370 15.65 -5.13 -7.96
C TYR A 370 16.58 -5.80 -8.99
N ARG A 371 17.32 -6.85 -8.63
CA ARG A 371 18.16 -7.60 -9.57
C ARG A 371 17.34 -8.26 -10.69
N ASN A 372 16.14 -8.75 -10.38
CA ASN A 372 15.22 -9.32 -11.37
C ASN A 372 14.69 -8.25 -12.31
N LEU A 373 14.34 -7.08 -11.79
CA LEU A 373 13.92 -5.91 -12.56
C LEU A 373 15.00 -5.45 -13.56
N ILE A 374 16.27 -5.37 -13.13
CA ILE A 374 17.39 -5.00 -14.03
C ILE A 374 17.58 -6.07 -15.12
N ARG A 375 17.42 -7.36 -14.80
CA ARG A 375 17.46 -8.44 -15.81
C ARG A 375 16.31 -8.33 -16.81
N PHE A 376 15.10 -8.04 -16.34
CA PHE A 376 13.92 -7.80 -17.19
C PHE A 376 14.14 -6.62 -18.14
N ALA A 377 14.66 -5.51 -17.65
CA ALA A 377 14.95 -4.32 -18.46
C ALA A 377 15.93 -4.61 -19.60
N ARG A 378 17.00 -5.36 -19.30
CA ARG A 378 17.99 -5.76 -20.30
C ARG A 378 17.41 -6.71 -21.34
N ARG A 379 16.61 -7.71 -20.92
CA ARG A 379 15.98 -8.69 -21.82
C ARG A 379 15.03 -8.05 -22.83
N ASN A 380 14.35 -6.98 -22.42
CA ASN A 380 13.35 -6.28 -23.23
C ASN A 380 13.86 -4.96 -23.86
N ASN A 381 15.18 -4.70 -23.82
CA ASN A 381 15.81 -3.51 -24.40
C ASN A 381 15.21 -2.17 -23.93
N ILE A 382 14.72 -2.11 -22.69
CA ILE A 382 14.05 -0.91 -22.12
C ILE A 382 15.08 0.22 -21.83
N THR A 383 16.38 -0.09 -21.87
CA THR A 383 17.48 0.83 -21.56
C THR A 383 17.52 2.12 -22.38
N SER A 384 16.93 2.17 -23.57
CA SER A 384 16.85 3.39 -24.40
C SER A 384 15.67 4.31 -24.03
N ALA A 385 14.67 3.81 -23.31
CA ALA A 385 13.44 4.53 -22.95
C ALA A 385 13.47 5.14 -21.55
N ILE A 386 14.52 4.87 -20.77
CA ILE A 386 14.63 5.28 -19.37
C ILE A 386 15.79 6.26 -19.23
N SER A 387 15.60 7.37 -18.52
CA SER A 387 16.72 8.24 -18.15
C SER A 387 17.71 7.43 -17.28
N PRO A 388 18.98 7.28 -17.70
CA PRO A 388 20.00 6.65 -16.86
C PRO A 388 20.12 7.31 -15.48
N GLU A 389 19.71 8.58 -15.38
CA GLU A 389 19.67 9.36 -14.14
C GLU A 389 18.62 8.81 -13.17
N ASP A 390 17.40 8.48 -13.61
CA ASP A 390 16.32 7.98 -12.74
C ASP A 390 16.66 6.61 -12.15
N ILE A 391 17.21 5.71 -12.98
CA ILE A 391 17.72 4.41 -12.52
C ILE A 391 18.86 4.63 -11.51
N SER A 392 19.76 5.57 -11.79
CA SER A 392 20.90 5.86 -10.91
C SER A 392 20.47 6.48 -9.60
N ILE A 393 19.48 7.38 -9.60
CA ILE A 393 18.91 7.99 -8.38
C ILE A 393 18.28 6.90 -7.53
N LEU A 394 17.43 6.03 -8.10
CA LEU A 394 16.83 4.97 -7.27
C LEU A 394 17.87 4.00 -6.75
N ALA A 395 18.79 3.53 -7.61
CA ALA A 395 19.85 2.63 -7.19
C ALA A 395 20.61 3.25 -6.00
N ARG A 396 21.02 4.52 -6.12
CA ARG A 396 21.69 5.25 -5.04
C ARG A 396 20.81 5.38 -3.81
N LYS A 397 19.50 5.59 -3.91
CA LYS A 397 18.59 5.62 -2.75
C LYS A 397 18.47 4.26 -2.06
N LEU A 398 18.33 3.16 -2.82
CA LEU A 398 18.31 1.80 -2.28
C LEU A 398 19.63 1.46 -1.59
N TYR A 399 20.77 1.73 -2.22
CA TYR A 399 22.09 1.55 -1.60
C TYR A 399 22.27 2.50 -0.39
N ALA A 400 21.85 3.76 -0.47
CA ALA A 400 21.93 4.69 0.65
C ALA A 400 21.04 4.26 1.83
N ALA A 401 19.87 3.69 1.59
CA ALA A 401 19.01 3.17 2.65
C ALA A 401 19.60 1.90 3.28
N PHE A 402 20.19 1.01 2.49
CA PHE A 402 20.41 -0.38 2.93
C PHE A 402 21.84 -0.90 2.88
N GLU A 403 22.74 -0.25 2.15
CA GLU A 403 24.14 -0.67 2.06
C GLU A 403 24.83 -0.52 3.42
N VAL A 404 25.50 -1.58 3.87
CA VAL A 404 26.28 -1.56 5.10
C VAL A 404 27.72 -1.18 4.76
N LEU A 405 28.10 0.05 5.08
CA LEU A 405 29.47 0.56 4.87
C LEU A 405 30.24 0.68 6.20
N PRO A 406 31.58 0.54 6.17
CA PRO A 406 32.42 0.87 7.33
C PRO A 406 32.14 2.30 7.80
N GLY A 407 31.76 2.47 9.07
CA GLY A 407 31.44 3.79 9.64
C GLY A 407 29.99 4.28 9.44
N LYS A 408 29.25 3.81 8.43
CA LYS A 408 27.83 4.16 8.26
C LYS A 408 26.98 3.56 9.37
N VAL A 409 26.08 4.34 9.96
CA VAL A 409 25.06 3.87 10.90
C VAL A 409 23.87 3.36 10.10
N THR A 410 23.59 2.06 10.20
CA THR A 410 22.41 1.46 9.58
C THR A 410 21.18 1.77 10.41
N LEU A 411 20.14 2.30 9.76
CA LEU A 411 18.86 2.59 10.40
C LEU A 411 17.90 1.44 10.14
N LEU A 412 17.27 0.95 11.21
CA LEU A 412 16.16 0.03 11.20
C LEU A 412 14.89 0.81 10.84
N ASN A 413 14.02 0.21 10.05
CA ASN A 413 12.79 0.89 9.64
C ASN A 413 11.85 1.03 10.86
N PRO A 414 11.48 2.26 11.27
CA PRO A 414 10.63 2.50 12.43
C PRO A 414 9.19 1.99 12.24
N GLN A 415 8.77 1.76 10.99
CA GLN A 415 7.50 1.12 10.68
C GLN A 415 7.51 -0.39 10.94
N LEU A 416 8.60 -1.01 11.44
CA LEU A 416 8.59 -2.43 11.80
C LEU A 416 8.06 -2.67 13.22
N SER A 417 8.43 -1.81 14.16
CA SER A 417 7.97 -1.83 15.57
C SER A 417 7.90 -0.40 16.10
N PRO A 418 6.87 -0.05 16.89
CA PRO A 418 6.74 1.29 17.46
C PRO A 418 7.75 1.58 18.58
N ASP A 419 8.30 0.56 19.24
CA ASP A 419 9.20 0.72 20.38
C ASP A 419 10.38 -0.27 20.38
N LEU A 420 11.58 0.26 20.17
CA LEU A 420 12.84 -0.47 20.23
C LEU A 420 13.64 -0.24 21.51
N HIS A 421 13.10 0.52 22.48
CA HIS A 421 13.77 0.80 23.74
C HIS A 421 14.16 -0.49 24.46
N GLU A 422 15.40 -0.53 24.95
CA GLU A 422 15.91 -1.60 25.82
C GLU A 422 16.22 -0.99 27.19
N GLN A 423 15.86 -1.71 28.25
CA GLN A 423 16.09 -1.26 29.64
C GLN A 423 17.59 -1.16 29.95
N ASP A 424 18.38 -2.09 29.44
CA ASP A 424 19.82 -2.14 29.63
C ASP A 424 20.51 -2.20 28.27
N LEU A 425 21.64 -1.50 28.15
CA LEU A 425 22.57 -1.67 27.04
C LEU A 425 23.99 -1.83 27.60
N THR A 426 24.65 -2.94 27.27
CA THR A 426 26.01 -3.24 27.74
C THR A 426 27.00 -3.27 26.58
N LEU A 427 28.03 -2.43 26.65
CA LEU A 427 29.12 -2.34 25.68
C LEU A 427 30.38 -2.98 26.24
N ILE A 428 30.84 -4.07 25.62
CA ILE A 428 32.04 -4.81 26.04
C ILE A 428 33.13 -4.69 24.99
N GLN A 429 34.31 -4.26 25.42
CA GLN A 429 35.50 -4.26 24.58
C GLN A 429 36.20 -5.62 24.62
N VAL A 430 36.54 -6.14 23.45
CA VAL A 430 37.40 -7.31 23.25
C VAL A 430 38.72 -6.85 22.63
N PRO A 431 39.87 -7.02 23.32
CA PRO A 431 41.19 -6.72 22.77
C PRO A 431 41.59 -7.63 21.60
N ALA A 432 42.65 -7.23 20.88
CA ALA A 432 43.28 -8.10 19.89
C ALA A 432 43.95 -9.33 20.54
N GLY A 433 43.95 -10.47 19.84
CA GLY A 433 44.58 -11.71 20.32
C GLY A 433 43.68 -12.61 21.18
N HIS A 434 42.40 -12.26 21.34
CA HIS A 434 41.39 -13.14 21.93
C HIS A 434 40.66 -13.98 20.86
N THR A 435 39.84 -14.95 21.31
CA THR A 435 39.05 -15.82 20.44
C THR A 435 38.00 -15.06 19.61
N ASN A 436 37.42 -14.01 20.17
CA ASN A 436 36.46 -13.15 19.49
C ASN A 436 37.18 -12.01 18.74
N THR A 437 36.58 -11.55 17.63
CA THR A 437 37.10 -10.44 16.84
C THR A 437 37.29 -9.19 17.70
N ALA A 438 38.47 -8.57 17.61
CA ALA A 438 38.77 -7.35 18.37
C ALA A 438 37.76 -6.22 18.05
N GLY A 439 37.40 -5.45 19.06
CA GLY A 439 36.45 -4.34 18.94
C GLY A 439 35.46 -4.29 20.09
N TRP A 440 34.36 -3.58 19.89
CA TRP A 440 33.27 -3.42 20.83
C TRP A 440 32.07 -4.26 20.42
N TYR A 441 31.38 -4.79 21.42
CA TYR A 441 30.16 -5.58 21.27
C TYR A 441 29.05 -4.94 22.10
N LEU A 442 27.87 -4.79 21.51
CA LEU A 442 26.69 -4.25 22.15
C LEU A 442 25.71 -5.39 22.52
N TYR A 443 25.26 -5.42 23.76
CA TYR A 443 24.25 -6.35 24.29
C TYR A 443 23.07 -5.57 24.87
N LYS A 444 21.87 -6.15 24.85
CA LYS A 444 20.68 -5.59 25.55
C LYS A 444 20.51 -6.10 26.98
N GLN A 445 21.43 -6.94 27.43
CA GLN A 445 21.40 -7.48 28.78
C GLN A 445 22.07 -6.49 29.74
N PRO A 446 21.69 -6.52 31.04
CA PRO A 446 22.42 -5.81 32.07
C PRO A 446 23.87 -6.32 32.17
N LEU A 447 24.71 -5.58 32.88
CA LEU A 447 26.09 -5.98 33.17
C LEU A 447 26.13 -7.13 34.21
N ASP A 448 25.62 -8.28 33.82
CA ASP A 448 25.67 -9.54 34.55
C ASP A 448 26.27 -10.62 33.63
N PRO A 449 27.44 -11.20 33.99
CA PRO A 449 28.05 -12.27 33.23
C PRO A 449 27.11 -13.44 32.92
N ILE A 450 26.20 -13.79 33.83
CA ILE A 450 25.25 -14.91 33.63
C ILE A 450 24.20 -14.53 32.59
N ALA A 451 23.70 -13.29 32.63
CA ALA A 451 22.73 -12.79 31.66
C ALA A 451 23.31 -12.70 30.24
N ILE A 452 24.58 -12.31 30.11
CA ILE A 452 25.26 -12.10 28.82
C ILE A 452 25.79 -13.42 28.23
N MET A 453 26.19 -14.38 29.07
CA MET A 453 26.79 -15.62 28.61
C MET A 453 25.87 -16.39 27.66
N GLY A 454 26.40 -16.75 26.48
CA GLY A 454 25.66 -17.47 25.45
C GLY A 454 24.65 -16.63 24.66
N ARG A 455 24.52 -15.32 24.94
CA ARG A 455 23.68 -14.41 24.15
C ARG A 455 24.47 -13.85 22.95
N PRO A 456 23.83 -13.73 21.78
CA PRO A 456 24.44 -13.02 20.66
C PRO A 456 24.52 -11.52 20.97
N ALA A 457 25.60 -10.87 20.53
CA ALA A 457 25.66 -9.42 20.52
C ALA A 457 24.66 -8.86 19.50
N LEU A 458 24.03 -7.73 19.83
CA LEU A 458 23.18 -6.98 18.90
C LEU A 458 23.99 -6.47 17.72
N GLU A 459 25.15 -5.88 18.00
CA GLU A 459 26.08 -5.34 17.01
C GLU A 459 27.53 -5.45 17.47
N HIS A 460 28.43 -5.52 16.48
CA HIS A 460 29.88 -5.48 16.66
C HIS A 460 30.50 -4.37 15.81
N ASN A 461 31.40 -3.59 16.41
CA ASN A 461 32.20 -2.64 15.64
C ASN A 461 33.54 -2.32 16.30
N ARG A 462 34.54 -1.94 15.50
CA ARG A 462 35.82 -1.45 16.02
C ARG A 462 35.68 -0.14 16.81
N TYR A 463 34.70 0.69 16.46
CA TYR A 463 34.50 2.00 17.06
C TYR A 463 33.28 2.01 17.99
N LEU A 464 33.51 2.35 19.26
CA LEU A 464 32.46 2.53 20.27
C LEU A 464 31.42 3.56 19.82
N SER A 465 31.87 4.67 19.25
CA SER A 465 31.02 5.77 18.78
C SER A 465 29.97 5.32 17.76
N LYS A 466 30.32 4.37 16.87
CA LYS A 466 29.37 3.80 15.91
C LYS A 466 28.29 2.98 16.61
N LEU A 467 28.63 2.19 17.63
CA LEU A 467 27.64 1.40 18.38
C LEU A 467 26.70 2.29 19.19
N VAL A 468 27.24 3.33 19.83
CA VAL A 468 26.43 4.32 20.56
C VAL A 468 25.51 5.06 19.60
N ALA A 469 26.02 5.56 18.47
CA ALA A 469 25.21 6.22 17.46
C ALA A 469 24.13 5.28 16.89
N TRP A 470 24.49 4.01 16.64
CA TRP A 470 23.53 3.02 16.17
C TRP A 470 22.42 2.75 17.20
N ALA A 471 22.75 2.59 18.48
CA ALA A 471 21.76 2.40 19.53
C ALA A 471 20.84 3.63 19.68
N TYR A 472 21.40 4.83 19.61
CA TYR A 472 20.66 6.09 19.72
C TYR A 472 19.72 6.33 18.53
N PHE A 473 20.25 6.31 17.30
CA PHE A 473 19.45 6.61 16.09
C PHE A 473 18.40 5.55 15.78
N ASN A 474 18.54 4.33 16.33
CA ASN A 474 17.52 3.28 16.24
C ASN A 474 16.57 3.25 17.44
N GLY A 475 16.69 4.18 18.40
CA GLY A 475 15.77 4.30 19.54
C GLY A 475 15.92 3.21 20.60
N LEU A 476 17.04 2.49 20.63
CA LEU A 476 17.34 1.55 21.73
C LEU A 476 17.79 2.29 22.99
N LEU A 477 18.59 3.33 22.81
CA LEU A 477 19.15 4.16 23.87
C LEU A 477 18.26 5.39 24.08
N THR A 478 17.53 5.42 25.20
CA THR A 478 16.72 6.56 25.63
C THR A 478 17.17 7.07 27.00
N GLU A 479 16.54 8.13 27.51
CA GLU A 479 16.79 8.65 28.87
C GLU A 479 16.51 7.62 29.98
N SER A 480 15.68 6.61 29.71
CA SER A 480 15.36 5.54 30.67
C SER A 480 16.29 4.33 30.58
N THR A 481 17.20 4.29 29.60
CA THR A 481 18.11 3.16 29.38
C THR A 481 19.30 3.22 30.32
N CYS A 482 19.57 2.11 31.01
CA CYS A 482 20.78 1.91 31.79
C CYS A 482 21.94 1.50 30.87
N LEU A 483 22.90 2.40 30.65
CA LEU A 483 24.07 2.14 29.83
C LEU A 483 25.26 1.64 30.66
N HIS A 484 25.76 0.46 30.33
CA HIS A 484 26.92 -0.18 30.95
C HIS A 484 28.08 -0.25 29.96
N THR A 485 29.30 -0.06 30.45
CA THR A 485 30.52 -0.16 29.61
C THR A 485 31.60 -0.96 30.33
N VAL A 486 32.27 -1.86 29.61
CA VAL A 486 33.41 -2.63 30.08
C VAL A 486 34.56 -2.46 29.11
N CYS A 487 35.61 -1.78 29.56
CA CYS A 487 36.85 -1.59 28.82
C CYS A 487 37.93 -2.46 29.44
N VAL A 488 38.62 -3.27 28.64
CA VAL A 488 39.77 -4.05 29.12
C VAL A 488 41.01 -3.17 29.00
N ILE A 489 41.13 -2.23 29.93
CA ILE A 489 42.40 -1.53 30.16
C ILE A 489 43.24 -2.46 31.04
N LEU A 490 44.51 -2.63 30.70
CA LEU A 490 45.50 -3.25 31.58
C LEU A 490 45.41 -2.60 32.97
N ARG A 491 44.74 -3.31 33.90
CA ARG A 491 44.36 -2.92 35.28
C ARG A 491 43.23 -1.88 35.37
N TRP A 492 42.16 -2.29 36.06
CA TRP A 492 40.96 -1.56 36.50
C TRP A 492 39.73 -1.63 35.58
N ILE A 493 38.70 -2.33 36.07
CA ILE A 493 37.31 -2.24 35.61
C ILE A 493 36.78 -0.89 36.13
N SER A 494 36.53 0.08 35.25
CA SER A 494 35.81 1.30 35.61
C SER A 494 34.36 1.21 35.14
N THR A 495 33.41 1.17 36.07
CA THR A 495 32.00 1.44 35.79
C THR A 495 31.82 2.95 35.68
N SER A 496 31.34 3.44 34.54
CA SER A 496 30.92 4.83 34.38
C SER A 496 29.47 4.85 33.93
N CYS A 497 28.57 5.26 34.82
CA CYS A 497 27.22 5.70 34.43
C CYS A 497 27.39 7.03 33.71
N ILE A 498 27.17 7.03 32.40
CA ILE A 498 27.07 8.27 31.63
C ILE A 498 25.60 8.68 31.69
N SER A 499 25.29 9.64 32.56
CA SER A 499 24.03 10.39 32.53
C SER A 499 24.15 11.49 31.46
N TRP A 500 23.28 11.47 30.45
CA TRP A 500 23.11 12.55 29.48
C TRP A 500 22.01 13.50 29.91
#